data_AF-A0A4Q0VHR9-F1
#
_entry.id   AF-A0A4Q0VHR9-F1
#
_cell.length_a   1.000
_cell.length_b   1.000
_cell.length_c   1.000
_cell.angle_alpha   90.00
_cell.angle_beta   90.00
_cell.angle_gamma   90.00
#
_symmetry.space_group_name_H-M   'P 1'
#
loop_
_entity.id
_entity.type
_entity.pdbx_description
1 polymer ?
#
loop_
_entity_poly.entity_id
_entity_poly.type
_entity_poly.pdbx_seq_one_letter_code
_entity_poly.pdbx_strand_id
1 'polypeptide(L)'
;MKFYGINEVAQKFHLTKPTIRYYDQQNLIPNLKRNNNGERIFSASNIHTIQSIECLKRTGMPIKEIKKYIHLIEQGDSTLEK
;
A
#
# COMPACT_ATOMS: atom_id res chain seq x y z
N MET A 1 16.62 -7.87 -4.83
CA MET A 1 15.24 -7.53 -4.44
C MET A 1 14.54 -6.90 -5.64
N LYS A 2 13.33 -7.36 -5.99
CA LYS A 2 12.55 -6.82 -7.11
C LYS A 2 11.75 -5.60 -6.64
N PHE A 3 11.83 -4.51 -7.39
CA PHE A 3 11.00 -3.33 -7.23
C PHE A 3 10.06 -3.21 -8.43
N TYR A 4 8.90 -2.60 -8.22
CA TYR A 4 7.89 -2.36 -9.26
C TYR A 4 7.72 -0.86 -9.45
N GLY A 5 7.53 -0.41 -10.68
CA GLY A 5 7.13 0.94 -11.00
C GLY A 5 5.61 1.13 -10.86
N ILE A 6 5.16 2.39 -10.80
CA ILE A 6 3.73 2.71 -10.70
C ILE A 6 2.90 2.12 -11.86
N ASN A 7 3.48 2.00 -13.06
CA ASN A 7 2.83 1.38 -14.22
C ASN A 7 2.55 -0.11 -14.00
N GLU A 8 3.55 -0.85 -13.50
CA GLU A 8 3.41 -2.28 -13.22
C GLU A 8 2.37 -2.52 -12.11
N VAL A 9 2.38 -1.69 -11.07
CA VAL A 9 1.40 -1.76 -9.99
C VAL A 9 -0.01 -1.47 -10.50
N ALA A 10 -0.17 -0.43 -11.33
CA ALA A 10 -1.44 -0.07 -11.96
C ALA A 10 -2.02 -1.24 -12.77
N GLN A 11 -1.19 -1.88 -13.59
CA GLN A 11 -1.59 -3.04 -14.37
C GLN A 11 -1.93 -4.24 -13.49
N LYS A 12 -1.09 -4.54 -12.49
CA LYS A 12 -1.25 -5.70 -11.61
C LYS A 12 -2.55 -5.70 -10.82
N PHE A 13 -2.97 -4.53 -10.34
CA PHE A 13 -4.16 -4.39 -9.50
C PHE A 13 -5.37 -3.79 -10.23
N HIS A 14 -5.26 -3.57 -11.55
CA HIS A 14 -6.27 -2.86 -12.35
C HIS A 14 -6.64 -1.49 -11.75
N LEU A 15 -5.64 -0.78 -11.23
CA LEU A 15 -5.80 0.53 -10.60
C LEU A 15 -5.31 1.64 -11.52
N THR A 16 -5.92 2.80 -11.39
CA THR A 16 -5.41 4.00 -12.04
C THR A 16 -4.19 4.55 -11.27
N LYS A 17 -3.25 5.20 -11.96
CA LYS A 17 -2.13 5.89 -11.31
C LYS A 17 -2.59 6.92 -10.26
N PRO A 18 -3.66 7.72 -10.51
CA PRO A 18 -4.25 8.57 -9.48
C PRO A 18 -4.69 7.80 -8.23
N THR A 19 -5.29 6.62 -8.35
CA THR A 19 -5.66 5.80 -7.19
C THR A 19 -4.45 5.38 -6.37
N ILE A 20 -3.35 4.97 -7.03
CA ILE A 20 -2.11 4.60 -6.34
C ILE A 20 -1.48 5.83 -5.65
N ARG A 21 -1.49 6.99 -6.32
CA ARG A 21 -1.02 8.26 -5.72
C ARG A 21 -1.88 8.67 -4.53
N TYR A 22 -3.18 8.46 -4.61
CA TYR A 22 -4.09 8.70 -3.49
C TYR A 22 -3.75 7.79 -2.30
N TYR A 23 -3.41 6.52 -2.53
CA TYR A 23 -2.95 5.63 -1.46
C TYR A 23 -1.65 6.10 -0.81
N ASP A 24 -0.67 6.56 -1.61
CA ASP A 24 0.56 7.20 -1.10
C ASP A 24 0.23 8.45 -0.26
N GLN A 25 -0.60 9.36 -0.79
CA GLN A 25 -1.01 10.59 -0.09
C GLN A 25 -1.75 10.35 1.23
N GLN A 26 -2.52 9.27 1.32
CA GLN A 26 -3.22 8.89 2.54
C GLN A 26 -2.32 8.15 3.54
N ASN A 27 -1.03 7.94 3.24
CA ASN A 27 -0.10 7.09 3.99
C ASN A 27 -0.62 5.65 4.16
N LEU A 28 -1.32 5.12 3.16
CA LEU A 28 -1.78 3.73 3.15
C LEU A 28 -0.68 2.75 2.72
N ILE A 29 0.35 3.24 2.04
CA ILE A 29 1.47 2.43 1.58
C ILE A 29 2.74 3.01 2.23
N PRO A 30 3.10 2.54 3.43
CA PRO A 30 4.21 3.13 4.16
C PRO A 30 5.55 2.82 3.49
N ASN A 31 6.54 3.69 3.76
CA ASN A 31 7.95 3.48 3.42
C ASN A 31 8.25 3.30 1.92
N LEU A 32 7.51 4.00 1.05
CA LEU A 32 7.78 3.99 -0.39
C LEU A 32 9.13 4.63 -0.73
N LYS A 33 10.02 3.83 -1.31
CA LYS A 33 11.32 4.27 -1.79
C LYS A 33 11.19 5.06 -3.09
N ARG A 34 12.25 5.79 -3.42
CA ARG A 34 12.43 6.43 -4.73
C ARG A 34 13.63 5.81 -5.45
N ASN A 35 13.56 5.70 -6.77
CA ASN A 35 14.72 5.36 -7.59
C ASN A 35 15.62 6.59 -7.81
N ASN A 36 16.73 6.41 -8.52
CA ASN A 36 17.68 7.48 -8.85
C ASN A 36 17.06 8.60 -9.71
N ASN A 37 15.95 8.32 -10.40
CA ASN A 37 15.21 9.30 -11.20
C ASN A 37 14.14 10.05 -10.37
N GLY A 38 14.09 9.81 -9.05
CA GLY A 38 13.13 10.44 -8.14
C GLY A 38 11.72 9.83 -8.20
N GLU A 39 11.51 8.74 -8.93
CA GLU A 39 10.20 8.09 -9.07
C GLU A 39 9.93 7.10 -7.93
N ARG A 40 8.66 7.00 -7.50
CA ARG A 40 8.23 6.03 -6.48
C ARG A 40 8.42 4.60 -7.00
N ILE A 41 9.07 3.76 -6.20
CA ILE A 41 9.24 2.33 -6.46
C ILE A 41 8.65 1.52 -5.31
N PHE A 42 7.98 0.42 -5.68
CA PHE A 42 7.22 -0.41 -4.77
C PHE A 42 8.01 -1.69 -4.50
N SER A 43 8.31 -1.98 -3.25
CA SER A 43 8.90 -3.26 -2.84
C SER A 43 7.85 -4.37 -2.82
N ALA A 44 8.28 -5.63 -2.69
CA ALA A 44 7.36 -6.75 -2.49
C ALA A 44 6.41 -6.54 -1.29
N SER A 45 6.92 -5.98 -0.18
CA SER A 45 6.08 -5.64 0.99
C SER A 45 4.99 -4.62 0.63
N ASN A 46 5.34 -3.57 -0.14
CA ASN A 46 4.34 -2.59 -0.60
C ASN A 46 3.29 -3.22 -1.50
N ILE A 47 3.66 -4.20 -2.34
CA ILE A 47 2.69 -4.95 -3.16
C ILE A 47 1.70 -5.72 -2.27
N HIS A 48 2.17 -6.36 -1.19
CA HIS A 48 1.30 -7.02 -0.23
C HIS A 48 0.38 -6.02 0.49
N THR A 49 0.87 -4.83 0.85
CA THR A 49 0.04 -3.76 1.42
C THR A 49 -1.09 -3.36 0.47
N ILE A 50 -0.80 -3.14 -0.81
CA ILE A 50 -1.81 -2.80 -1.82
C ILE A 50 -2.83 -3.92 -1.98
N GLN A 51 -2.38 -5.18 -1.98
CA GLN A 51 -3.26 -6.34 -2.02
C GLN A 51 -4.23 -6.37 -0.82
N SER A 52 -3.74 -6.10 0.40
CA SER A 52 -4.58 -6.01 1.59
C SER A 52 -5.59 -4.87 1.50
N ILE A 53 -5.18 -3.69 1.02
CA ILE A 53 -6.06 -2.53 0.82
C ILE A 53 -7.21 -2.90 -0.13
N GLU A 54 -6.90 -3.49 -1.29
CA GLU A 54 -7.93 -3.88 -2.27
C GLU A 54 -8.85 -4.98 -1.74
N CYS A 55 -8.31 -5.94 -0.98
CA CYS A 55 -9.11 -6.98 -0.33
C CYS A 55 -10.15 -6.39 0.64
N LEU A 56 -9.70 -5.53 1.57
CA LEU A 56 -10.58 -4.91 2.56
C LEU A 56 -11.57 -3.92 1.93
N LYS A 57 -11.15 -3.20 0.90
CA LYS A 57 -12.05 -2.31 0.16
C LYS A 57 -13.19 -3.08 -0.50
N ARG A 58 -12.93 -4.30 -1.01
CA ARG A 58 -13.96 -5.17 -1.58
C ARG A 58 -15.00 -5.65 -0.56
N THR A 59 -14.68 -5.66 0.74
CA THR A 59 -15.65 -5.99 1.79
C THR A 59 -16.49 -4.78 2.21
N GLY A 60 -16.35 -3.63 1.55
CA GLY A 60 -17.05 -2.39 1.91
C GLY A 60 -16.42 -1.62 3.06
N MET A 61 -15.20 -1.99 3.49
CA MET A 61 -14.53 -1.30 4.58
C MET A 61 -14.18 0.15 4.17
N PRO A 62 -14.53 1.15 4.99
CA PRO A 62 -14.13 2.53 4.72
C PRO A 62 -12.62 2.69 4.72
N ILE A 63 -12.09 3.58 3.86
CA ILE A 63 -10.65 3.83 3.73
C ILE A 63 -10.00 4.24 5.08
N LYS A 64 -10.75 4.94 5.93
CA LYS A 64 -10.28 5.32 7.29
C LYS A 64 -9.97 4.09 8.16
N GLU A 65 -10.81 3.05 8.10
CA GLU A 65 -10.61 1.81 8.85
C GLU A 65 -9.48 0.97 8.23
N ILE A 66 -9.39 0.94 6.90
CA ILE A 66 -8.26 0.30 6.20
C ILE A 66 -6.94 0.95 6.64
N LYS A 67 -6.90 2.29 6.75
CA LYS A 67 -5.71 3.00 7.23
C LYS A 67 -5.33 2.60 8.65
N LYS A 68 -6.30 2.48 9.55
CA LYS A 68 -6.08 2.01 10.92
C LYS A 68 -5.49 0.59 10.93
N TYR A 69 -6.06 -0.31 10.12
CA TYR A 69 -5.58 -1.68 9.98
C TYR A 69 -4.13 -1.74 9.47
N ILE A 70 -3.79 -0.98 8.43
CA ILE A 70 -2.40 -0.93 7.92
C ILE A 70 -1.44 -0.41 8.97
N HIS A 71 -1.83 0.60 9.76
CA HIS A 71 -0.98 1.12 10.83
C HIS A 71 -0.73 0.08 11.94
N LEU A 72 -1.73 -0.75 12.28
CA LEU A 72 -1.57 -1.85 13.23
C LEU A 72 -0.59 -2.90 12.71
N ILE A 73 -0.66 -3.25 11.42
CA ILE A 73 0.33 -4.15 10.79
C ILE A 73 1.75 -3.57 10.90
N GLU A 74 1.90 -2.25 10.72
CA GLU A 74 3.20 -1.59 10.84
C GLU A 74 3.80 -1.66 12.26
N GLN A 75 2.95 -1.63 13.28
CA GLN A 75 3.37 -1.75 14.69
C GLN A 75 3.74 -3.19 15.10
N GLY A 76 3.35 -4.18 14.28
CA GLY A 76 3.66 -5.60 14.49
C GLY A 76 3.02 -6.18 15.76
N ASP A 77 3.67 -7.18 16.34
CA ASP A 77 3.18 -7.96 17.50
C ASP A 77 2.94 -7.12 18.76
N SER A 78 3.46 -5.89 18.79
CA SER A 78 3.17 -4.90 19.85
C SER A 78 1.68 -4.57 19.96
N THR A 79 0.87 -4.90 18.95
CA THR A 79 -0.58 -4.67 18.91
C THR A 79 -1.42 -5.83 19.44
N LEU A 80 -0.80 -6.97 19.76
CA LEU A 80 -1.49 -8.13 20.32
C LEU A 80 -1.70 -7.93 21.82
N GLU A 81 -2.95 -7.94 22.28
CA GLU A 81 -3.25 -8.06 23.70
C GLU A 81 -2.88 -9.46 24.18
N LYS A 82 -2.20 -9.55 25.33
CA LYS A 82 -1.74 -10.80 25.95
C LYS A 82 -2.88 -11.62 26.54
#